data_AF-A0AAN8XPA1-F1
#
_entry.id   AF-A0AAN8XPA1-F1
#
_cell.length_a   1.000
_cell.length_b   1.000
_cell.length_c   1.000
_cell.angle_alpha   90.00
_cell.angle_beta   90.00
_cell.angle_gamma   90.00
#
_symmetry.space_group_name_H-M   'P 1'
#
loop_
_entity.id
_entity.type
_entity.pdbx_description
1 polymer ?
#
loop_
_entity_poly.entity_id
_entity_poly.type
_entity_poly.pdbx_seq_one_letter_code
_entity_poly.pdbx_strand_id
1 'polypeptide(L)'
;MEYASSWFLTLFSTTLPQPLACRVMDCFLVDGVEVIFRVALACLTLSKEDLFCMDMEGMLKYFQRDLPTKFESDPESYFSLAYSLRYNAKKMKKLEKEYTAMKTKEQEELVELKRLRTENRLLRQRIDCLEAESSALADRLIQGQVSRAEEAEHNFAIKRELAALRQHDGETMEHLMDAREKIRKLTGMIEENCSSRESSLAELMIKEEELRQKEELVKCLQEELVQVRLKTAEAEALIRDLRARIQELEEEQKKMREATPDHSVAHLQEELIAVRLREAEANLALKDLRHRVQELTQLWTKHVQDQHGDKNEAAKADATSTPSKKLGLFWDRSGDAAKLEEELMTTKLHETAAVAELKEARLKVMELETAVQVSTNQMKRQEEENKRLQEALDTAEATIRTMQSQLGDHKRKYTDLESQMKEEKMLARIREAEKSQSLAELTQKISSLEFKNQELVTEGEVSRVGGSDSDQVPRLQDKIAELKSE
;
A
#
# COMPACT_ATOMS: atom_id res chain seq x y z
N MET A 1 10.54 -25.64 -31.73
CA MET A 1 11.96 -25.24 -31.78
C MET A 1 12.91 -26.32 -31.26
N GLU A 2 12.41 -27.41 -30.67
CA GLU A 2 13.27 -28.38 -29.97
C GLU A 2 14.17 -29.21 -30.91
N TYR A 3 13.74 -29.53 -32.14
CA TYR A 3 14.53 -30.39 -33.04
C TYR A 3 15.77 -29.71 -33.65
N ALA A 4 15.71 -28.42 -33.98
CA ALA A 4 16.78 -27.72 -34.68
C ALA A 4 17.82 -27.10 -33.73
N SER A 5 17.50 -26.95 -32.44
CA SER A 5 18.40 -26.33 -31.45
C SER A 5 19.75 -27.05 -31.39
N SER A 6 19.74 -28.38 -31.37
CA SER A 6 20.96 -29.19 -31.39
C SER A 6 21.77 -28.98 -32.68
N TRP A 7 21.11 -28.91 -33.84
CA TRP A 7 21.79 -28.74 -35.13
C TRP A 7 22.63 -27.47 -35.19
N PHE A 8 22.10 -26.35 -34.68
CA PHE A 8 22.81 -25.07 -34.67
C PHE A 8 23.84 -24.96 -33.54
N LEU A 9 23.55 -25.47 -32.34
CA LEU A 9 24.46 -25.37 -31.20
C LEU A 9 25.64 -26.33 -31.27
N THR A 10 25.44 -27.53 -31.84
CA THR A 10 26.47 -28.58 -31.89
C THR A 10 26.95 -28.85 -33.31
N LEU A 11 26.55 -28.04 -34.29
CA LEU A 11 26.92 -28.18 -35.71
C LEU A 11 26.67 -29.61 -36.22
N PHE A 12 25.50 -30.18 -35.88
CA PHE A 12 25.09 -31.55 -36.18
C PHE A 12 25.92 -32.68 -35.53
N SER A 13 26.93 -32.40 -34.70
CA SER A 13 27.79 -33.43 -34.09
C SER A 13 27.04 -34.40 -33.15
N THR A 14 25.92 -33.98 -32.57
CA THR A 14 25.07 -34.83 -31.73
C THR A 14 24.01 -35.60 -32.52
N THR A 15 23.84 -35.28 -33.81
CA THR A 15 22.77 -35.84 -34.66
C THR A 15 23.32 -36.75 -35.74
N LEU A 16 24.45 -36.38 -36.35
CA LEU A 16 25.08 -37.16 -37.43
C LEU A 16 26.26 -37.99 -36.91
N PRO A 17 26.56 -39.13 -37.55
CA PRO A 17 27.80 -39.87 -37.32
C PRO A 17 29.05 -38.99 -37.47
N GLN A 18 30.09 -39.30 -36.68
CA GLN A 18 31.33 -38.50 -36.60
C GLN A 18 31.93 -38.08 -37.97
N PRO A 19 32.06 -38.98 -38.98
CA PRO A 19 32.66 -38.58 -40.25
C PRO A 19 31.86 -37.49 -41.00
N LEU A 20 30.54 -37.53 -40.87
CA LEU A 20 29.63 -36.57 -41.51
C LEU A 20 29.58 -35.26 -40.73
N ALA A 21 29.58 -35.33 -39.41
CA ALA A 21 29.71 -34.15 -38.55
C ALA A 21 31.02 -33.40 -38.81
N CYS A 22 32.14 -34.11 -38.97
CA CYS A 22 33.41 -33.52 -39.38
C CYS A 22 33.31 -32.81 -40.73
N ARG A 23 32.68 -33.44 -41.73
CA ARG A 23 32.49 -32.81 -43.05
C ARG A 23 31.61 -31.56 -42.98
N VAL A 24 30.54 -31.56 -42.17
CA VAL A 24 29.73 -30.36 -41.92
C VAL A 24 30.56 -29.27 -41.24
N MET A 25 31.43 -29.64 -40.31
CA MET A 25 32.34 -28.71 -39.62
C MET A 25 33.37 -28.10 -40.58
N ASP A 26 33.95 -28.90 -41.48
CA ASP A 26 34.87 -28.41 -42.51
C ASP A 26 34.18 -27.37 -43.41
N CYS A 27 32.96 -27.66 -43.88
CA CYS A 27 32.17 -26.71 -44.66
C CYS A 27 31.83 -25.45 -43.84
N PHE A 28 31.53 -25.57 -42.55
CA PHE A 28 31.31 -24.43 -41.66
C PHE A 28 32.55 -23.55 -41.47
N LEU A 29 33.74 -24.13 -41.38
CA LEU A 29 34.99 -23.37 -41.24
C LEU A 29 35.33 -22.55 -42.50
N VAL A 30 34.95 -23.05 -43.68
CA VAL A 30 35.19 -22.38 -44.96
C VAL A 30 34.12 -21.32 -45.27
N ASP A 31 32.85 -21.69 -45.15
CA ASP A 31 31.72 -20.87 -45.63
C ASP A 31 30.94 -20.18 -44.50
N GLY A 32 31.28 -20.45 -43.24
CA GLY A 32 30.64 -19.88 -42.06
C GLY A 32 29.26 -20.47 -41.72
N VAL A 33 28.52 -19.75 -40.87
CA VAL A 33 27.22 -20.22 -40.31
C VAL A 33 26.13 -20.45 -41.36
N GLU A 34 26.27 -19.86 -42.55
CA GLU A 34 25.30 -20.03 -43.64
C GLU A 34 25.18 -21.48 -44.09
N VAL A 35 26.28 -22.25 -44.06
CA VAL A 35 26.26 -23.67 -44.43
C VAL A 35 25.39 -24.47 -43.48
N ILE A 36 25.38 -24.17 -42.18
CA ILE A 36 24.54 -24.87 -41.21
C ILE A 36 23.06 -24.66 -41.53
N PHE A 37 22.67 -23.44 -41.91
CA PHE A 37 21.31 -23.17 -42.40
C PHE A 37 20.99 -23.95 -43.67
N ARG A 38 21.91 -24.01 -44.63
CA ARG A 38 21.71 -24.73 -45.90
C ARG A 38 21.60 -26.24 -45.70
N VAL A 39 22.45 -26.83 -44.85
CA VAL A 39 22.39 -28.26 -44.49
C VAL A 39 21.09 -28.56 -43.74
N ALA A 40 20.69 -27.73 -42.78
CA ALA A 40 19.41 -27.88 -42.09
C ALA A 40 18.21 -27.83 -43.04
N LEU A 41 18.21 -26.90 -44.00
CA LEU A 41 17.18 -26.80 -45.02
C LEU A 41 17.20 -27.98 -45.99
N ALA A 42 18.38 -28.49 -46.37
CA ALA A 42 18.51 -29.67 -47.21
C ALA A 42 17.92 -30.91 -46.51
N CYS A 43 18.21 -31.09 -45.21
CA CYS A 43 17.60 -32.14 -44.39
C CYS A 43 16.07 -32.05 -44.40
N LEU A 44 15.52 -30.86 -44.15
CA LEU A 44 14.06 -30.66 -44.15
C LEU A 44 13.44 -30.85 -45.54
N THR A 45 14.15 -30.48 -46.60
CA THR A 45 13.65 -30.54 -47.97
C THR A 45 13.58 -31.99 -48.47
N LEU A 46 14.62 -32.79 -48.20
CA LEU A 46 14.66 -34.21 -48.60
C LEU A 46 13.72 -35.06 -47.75
N SER A 47 13.55 -34.71 -46.48
CA SER A 47 12.62 -35.41 -45.57
C SER A 47 11.18 -34.89 -45.62
N LYS A 48 10.88 -33.90 -46.47
CA LYS A 48 9.60 -33.19 -46.48
C LYS A 48 8.40 -34.14 -46.53
N GLU A 49 8.36 -35.03 -47.51
CA GLU A 49 7.22 -35.92 -47.73
C GLU A 49 6.95 -36.87 -46.55
N ASP A 50 8.02 -37.35 -45.89
CA ASP A 50 7.89 -38.16 -44.67
C ASP A 50 7.32 -37.32 -43.51
N LEU A 51 7.80 -36.08 -43.34
CA LEU A 51 7.44 -35.19 -42.24
C LEU A 51 5.99 -34.71 -42.33
N PHE A 52 5.43 -34.54 -43.53
CA PHE A 52 4.06 -34.07 -43.73
C PHE A 52 3.00 -35.03 -43.19
N CYS A 53 3.33 -36.32 -43.07
CA CYS A 53 2.42 -37.36 -42.57
C CYS A 53 2.59 -37.65 -41.07
N MET A 54 3.49 -36.96 -40.38
CA MET A 54 3.82 -37.22 -38.98
C MET A 54 3.23 -36.18 -38.04
N ASP A 55 2.92 -36.59 -36.81
CA ASP A 55 2.63 -35.69 -35.70
C ASP A 55 3.94 -35.19 -35.05
N MET A 56 3.83 -34.31 -34.05
CA MET A 56 5.00 -33.70 -33.40
C MET A 56 5.96 -34.74 -32.79
N GLU A 57 5.42 -35.80 -32.17
CA GLU A 57 6.23 -36.86 -31.58
C GLU A 57 6.92 -37.72 -32.65
N GLY A 58 6.21 -38.06 -33.73
CA GLY A 58 6.75 -38.76 -34.88
C GLY A 58 7.87 -37.98 -35.56
N MET A 59 7.70 -36.67 -35.76
CA MET A 59 8.74 -35.80 -36.32
C MET A 59 10.01 -35.78 -35.46
N LEU A 60 9.87 -35.71 -34.13
CA LEU A 60 11.03 -35.73 -33.22
C LEU A 60 11.78 -37.06 -33.30
N LYS A 61 11.07 -38.20 -33.31
CA LYS A 61 11.68 -39.53 -33.47
C LYS A 61 12.38 -39.69 -34.81
N TYR A 62 11.76 -39.18 -35.87
CA TYR A 62 12.34 -39.18 -37.21
C TYR A 62 13.68 -38.43 -37.24
N PHE A 63 13.74 -37.20 -36.71
CA PHE A 63 14.97 -36.41 -36.70
C PHE A 63 16.07 -37.02 -35.82
N GLN A 64 15.71 -37.76 -34.77
CA GLN A 64 16.68 -38.40 -33.87
C GLN A 64 17.22 -39.73 -34.41
N ARG A 65 16.44 -40.49 -35.19
CA ARG A 65 16.79 -41.88 -35.56
C ARG A 65 16.85 -42.13 -37.06
N ASP A 66 15.88 -41.63 -37.81
CA ASP A 66 15.71 -41.96 -39.23
C ASP A 66 16.44 -40.97 -40.14
N LEU A 67 16.53 -39.69 -39.75
CA LEU A 67 17.31 -38.68 -40.47
C LEU A 67 18.80 -39.04 -40.53
N PRO A 68 19.50 -39.40 -39.43
CA PRO A 68 20.93 -39.68 -39.47
C PRO A 68 21.27 -40.88 -40.37
N THR A 69 20.45 -41.92 -40.33
CA THR A 69 20.62 -43.14 -41.15
C THR A 69 20.38 -42.87 -42.64
N LYS A 70 19.38 -42.05 -42.98
CA LYS A 70 19.16 -41.60 -44.36
C LYS A 70 20.28 -40.67 -44.85
N PHE A 71 20.78 -39.78 -44.00
CA PHE A 71 21.90 -38.91 -44.34
C PHE A 71 23.17 -39.73 -44.61
N GLU A 72 23.45 -40.73 -43.78
CA GLU A 72 24.61 -41.61 -43.96
C GLU A 72 24.53 -42.49 -45.22
N SER A 73 23.33 -42.89 -45.60
CA SER A 73 23.10 -43.70 -46.80
C SER A 73 23.40 -42.95 -48.11
N ASP A 74 23.14 -41.65 -48.16
CA ASP A 74 23.38 -40.82 -49.34
C ASP A 74 23.82 -39.39 -48.96
N PRO A 75 25.05 -39.19 -48.46
CA PRO A 75 25.51 -37.87 -48.01
C PRO A 75 25.60 -36.84 -49.13
N GLU A 76 25.95 -37.26 -50.34
CA GLU A 76 26.19 -36.37 -51.47
C GLU A 76 24.93 -35.64 -51.92
N SER A 77 23.75 -36.26 -51.83
CA SER A 77 22.50 -35.55 -52.15
C SER A 77 22.19 -34.43 -51.17
N TYR A 78 22.46 -34.61 -49.87
CA TYR A 78 22.28 -33.57 -48.85
C TYR A 78 23.26 -32.41 -49.06
N PHE A 79 24.55 -32.70 -49.27
CA PHE A 79 25.55 -31.64 -49.51
C PHE A 79 25.33 -30.93 -50.85
N SER A 80 25.04 -31.66 -51.92
CA SER A 80 24.73 -31.08 -53.23
C SER A 80 23.51 -30.16 -53.16
N LEU A 81 22.43 -30.62 -52.51
CA LEU A 81 21.24 -29.80 -52.30
C LEU A 81 21.57 -28.58 -51.43
N ALA A 82 22.31 -28.74 -50.34
CA ALA A 82 22.71 -27.63 -49.47
C ALA A 82 23.50 -26.55 -50.24
N TYR A 83 24.44 -26.94 -51.10
CA TYR A 83 25.20 -26.00 -51.93
C TYR A 83 24.38 -25.37 -53.07
N SER A 84 23.33 -26.06 -53.55
CA SER A 84 22.39 -25.50 -54.53
C SER A 84 21.44 -24.45 -53.91
N LEU A 85 21.18 -24.53 -52.60
CA LEU A 85 20.31 -23.60 -51.89
C LEU A 85 20.97 -22.21 -51.78
N ARG A 86 20.32 -21.21 -52.38
CA ARG A 86 20.79 -19.82 -52.31
C ARG A 86 20.44 -19.18 -50.97
N TYR A 87 21.45 -18.88 -50.17
CA TYR A 87 21.31 -18.06 -48.97
C TYR A 87 21.14 -16.58 -49.35
N ASN A 88 19.99 -15.99 -49.02
CA ASN A 88 19.72 -14.57 -49.30
C ASN A 88 20.01 -13.73 -48.05
N ALA A 89 21.21 -13.16 -47.99
CA ALA A 89 21.66 -12.34 -46.87
C ALA A 89 20.73 -11.14 -46.57
N LYS A 90 20.14 -10.52 -47.60
CA LYS A 90 19.17 -9.42 -47.41
C LYS A 90 17.90 -9.91 -46.72
N LYS A 91 17.37 -11.07 -47.13
CA LYS A 91 16.19 -11.69 -46.52
C LYS A 91 16.48 -12.11 -45.08
N MET A 92 17.63 -12.71 -44.80
CA MET A 92 18.02 -13.13 -43.45
C MET A 92 18.19 -11.94 -42.52
N LYS A 93 18.86 -10.87 -42.96
CA LYS A 93 18.96 -9.62 -42.19
C LYS A 93 17.61 -8.94 -41.96
N LYS A 94 16.66 -9.07 -42.90
CA LYS A 94 15.28 -8.60 -42.72
C LYS A 94 14.55 -9.42 -41.65
N LEU A 95 14.64 -10.75 -41.71
CA LEU A 95 14.04 -11.66 -40.71
C LEU A 95 14.64 -11.45 -39.32
N GLU A 96 15.95 -11.22 -39.22
CA GLU A 96 16.62 -10.87 -37.97
C GLU A 96 16.05 -9.56 -37.38
N LYS A 97 15.93 -8.51 -38.19
CA LYS A 97 15.29 -7.25 -37.77
C LYS A 97 13.84 -7.45 -37.34
N GLU A 98 13.04 -8.19 -38.11
CA GLU A 98 11.65 -8.50 -37.76
C GLU A 98 11.55 -9.28 -36.45
N TYR A 99 12.44 -10.26 -36.23
CA TYR A 99 12.51 -11.02 -34.98
C TYR A 99 12.87 -10.13 -33.79
N THR A 100 13.88 -9.27 -33.92
CA THR A 100 14.25 -8.32 -32.85
C THR A 100 13.12 -7.35 -32.54
N ALA A 101 12.45 -6.79 -33.55
CA ALA A 101 11.32 -5.89 -33.35
C ALA A 101 10.14 -6.61 -32.67
N MET A 102 9.83 -7.84 -33.08
CA MET A 102 8.81 -8.66 -32.43
C MET A 102 9.18 -8.95 -30.97
N LYS A 103 10.43 -9.31 -30.67
CA LYS A 103 10.89 -9.55 -29.29
C LYS A 103 10.84 -8.31 -28.41
N THR A 104 11.22 -7.15 -28.94
CA THR A 104 11.10 -5.89 -28.22
C THR A 104 9.64 -5.58 -27.92
N LYS A 105 8.74 -5.74 -28.90
CA LYS A 105 7.31 -5.53 -28.72
C LYS A 105 6.70 -6.51 -27.69
N GLU A 106 7.05 -7.79 -27.75
CA GLU A 106 6.61 -8.78 -26.74
C GLU A 106 7.06 -8.38 -25.33
N GLN A 107 8.28 -7.84 -25.18
CA GLN A 107 8.80 -7.37 -23.90
C GLN A 107 8.05 -6.13 -23.41
N GLU A 108 7.75 -5.17 -24.30
CA GLU A 108 6.93 -3.99 -24.00
C GLU A 108 5.52 -4.39 -23.53
N GLU A 109 4.86 -5.31 -24.25
CA GLU A 109 3.56 -5.87 -23.88
C GLU A 109 3.60 -6.58 -22.51
N LEU A 110 4.68 -7.30 -22.21
CA LEU A 110 4.86 -7.97 -20.92
C LEU A 110 5.06 -6.98 -19.76
N VAL A 111 5.77 -5.87 -20.01
CA VAL A 111 5.91 -4.77 -19.03
C VAL A 111 4.57 -4.08 -18.81
N GLU A 112 3.82 -3.78 -19.87
CA GLU A 112 2.50 -3.17 -19.79
C GLU A 112 1.50 -4.08 -19.06
N LEU A 113 1.50 -5.39 -19.35
CA LEU A 113 0.66 -6.35 -18.66
C LEU A 113 0.96 -6.40 -17.15
N LYS A 114 2.23 -6.33 -16.75
CA LYS A 114 2.61 -6.26 -15.33
C LYS A 114 2.09 -4.98 -14.67
N ARG A 115 2.24 -3.83 -15.33
CA ARG A 115 1.70 -2.55 -14.85
C ARG A 115 0.18 -2.61 -14.68
N LEU A 116 -0.55 -3.08 -15.70
CA LEU A 116 -2.01 -3.21 -15.65
C LEU A 116 -2.48 -4.17 -14.55
N ARG A 117 -1.74 -5.25 -14.28
CA ARG A 117 -2.02 -6.16 -13.16
C ARG A 117 -1.85 -5.47 -11.80
N THR A 118 -0.80 -4.68 -11.62
CA THR A 118 -0.60 -3.92 -10.37
C THR A 118 -1.68 -2.86 -10.18
N GLU A 119 -2.04 -2.14 -11.23
CA GLU A 119 -3.08 -1.12 -11.20
C GLU A 119 -4.46 -1.73 -10.89
N ASN A 120 -4.82 -2.85 -11.55
CA ASN A 120 -6.06 -3.57 -11.25
C ASN A 120 -6.12 -4.06 -9.80
N ARG A 121 -5.00 -4.48 -9.23
CA ARG A 121 -4.95 -4.89 -7.82
C ARG A 121 -5.26 -3.70 -6.90
N LEU A 122 -4.66 -2.54 -7.16
CA LEU A 122 -4.90 -1.33 -6.37
C LEU A 122 -6.35 -0.84 -6.52
N LEU A 123 -6.89 -0.88 -7.74
CA LEU A 123 -8.29 -0.51 -7.99
C LEU A 123 -9.27 -1.43 -7.25
N ARG A 124 -9.03 -2.75 -7.23
CA ARG A 124 -9.83 -3.69 -6.44
C ARG A 124 -9.75 -3.39 -4.94
N GLN A 125 -8.55 -3.17 -4.41
CA GLN A 125 -8.40 -2.77 -3.01
C GLN A 125 -9.15 -1.48 -2.68
N ARG A 126 -9.17 -0.52 -3.62
CA ARG A 126 -9.92 0.73 -3.44
C ARG A 126 -11.42 0.49 -3.44
N ILE A 127 -11.93 -0.39 -4.31
CA ILE A 127 -13.33 -0.80 -4.34
C ILE A 127 -13.69 -1.47 -3.01
N ASP A 128 -12.90 -2.43 -2.54
CA ASP A 128 -13.15 -3.14 -1.27
C ASP A 128 -13.21 -2.17 -0.08
N CYS A 129 -12.31 -1.17 -0.04
CA CYS A 129 -12.33 -0.13 1.00
C CYS A 129 -13.60 0.73 0.94
N LEU A 130 -14.00 1.16 -0.27
CA LEU A 130 -15.21 1.97 -0.46
C LEU A 130 -16.48 1.18 -0.12
N GLU A 131 -16.52 -0.12 -0.43
CA GLU A 131 -17.62 -1.00 -0.07
C GLU A 131 -17.73 -1.17 1.44
N ALA A 132 -16.59 -1.33 2.15
CA ALA A 132 -16.56 -1.40 3.61
C ALA A 132 -16.96 -0.08 4.28
N GLU A 133 -16.53 1.07 3.73
CA GLU A 133 -16.96 2.39 4.20
C GLU A 133 -18.47 2.58 4.01
N SER A 134 -18.99 2.19 2.85
CA SER A 134 -20.41 2.24 2.50
C SER A 134 -21.25 1.37 3.45
N SER A 135 -20.83 0.13 3.71
CA SER A 135 -21.53 -0.77 4.64
C SER A 135 -21.51 -0.21 6.07
N ALA A 136 -20.37 0.30 6.53
CA ALA A 136 -20.25 0.90 7.87
C ALA A 136 -21.09 2.18 8.04
N LEU A 137 -21.33 2.94 6.96
CA LEU A 137 -22.26 4.06 6.97
C LEU A 137 -23.71 3.59 7.03
N ALA A 138 -24.07 2.55 6.27
CA ALA A 138 -25.40 1.95 6.32
C ALA A 138 -25.72 1.39 7.73
N ASP A 139 -24.79 0.66 8.34
CA ASP A 139 -24.94 0.12 9.70
C ASP A 139 -25.15 1.22 10.73
N ARG A 140 -24.34 2.30 10.67
CA ARG A 140 -24.51 3.47 11.56
C ARG A 140 -25.87 4.13 11.39
N LEU A 141 -26.36 4.22 10.16
CA LEU A 141 -27.68 4.81 9.89
C LEU A 141 -28.80 3.93 10.45
N ILE A 142 -28.72 2.61 10.24
CA ILE A 142 -29.68 1.65 10.79
C ILE A 142 -29.65 1.71 12.32
N GLN A 143 -28.48 1.66 12.94
CA GLN A 143 -28.34 1.71 14.38
C GLN A 143 -28.89 3.03 14.95
N GLY A 144 -28.61 4.17 14.30
CA GLY A 144 -29.19 5.45 14.68
C GLY A 144 -30.72 5.55 14.48
N GLN A 145 -31.32 4.75 13.59
CA GLN A 145 -32.79 4.62 13.49
C GLN A 145 -33.34 3.74 14.60
N VAL A 146 -32.68 2.62 14.91
CA VAL A 146 -33.07 1.70 15.99
C VAL A 146 -33.03 2.41 17.34
N SER A 147 -31.93 3.09 17.68
CA SER A 147 -31.83 3.82 18.96
C SER A 147 -32.90 4.91 19.08
N ARG A 148 -33.21 5.64 18.00
CA ARG A 148 -34.32 6.62 18.02
C ARG A 148 -35.69 5.98 18.21
N ALA A 149 -35.90 4.79 17.64
CA ALA A 149 -37.15 4.05 17.84
C ALA A 149 -37.27 3.55 19.29
N GLU A 150 -36.20 3.00 19.86
CA GLU A 150 -36.12 2.57 21.26
C GLU A 150 -36.36 3.76 22.22
N GLU A 151 -35.71 4.90 21.99
CA GLU A 151 -35.94 6.13 22.76
C GLU A 151 -37.39 6.62 22.67
N ALA A 152 -38.02 6.51 21.49
CA ALA A 152 -39.43 6.88 21.31
C ALA A 152 -40.36 5.93 22.07
N GLU A 153 -40.08 4.62 22.06
CA GLU A 153 -40.83 3.62 22.83
C GLU A 153 -40.70 3.85 24.33
N HIS A 154 -39.48 4.06 24.83
CA HIS A 154 -39.23 4.39 26.24
C HIS A 154 -39.94 5.68 26.67
N ASN A 155 -39.88 6.74 25.85
CA ASN A 155 -40.59 7.98 26.11
C ASN A 155 -42.11 7.77 26.15
N PHE A 156 -42.65 6.92 25.28
CA PHE A 156 -44.08 6.59 25.29
C PHE A 156 -44.47 5.81 26.55
N ALA A 157 -43.65 4.84 26.97
CA ALA A 157 -43.85 4.08 28.20
C ALA A 157 -43.85 4.99 29.44
N ILE A 158 -42.84 5.87 29.57
CA ILE A 158 -42.75 6.84 30.68
C ILE A 158 -43.96 7.77 30.69
N LYS A 159 -44.39 8.28 29.52
CA LYS A 159 -45.59 9.13 29.44
C LYS A 159 -46.85 8.40 29.90
N ARG A 160 -46.98 7.10 29.56
CA ARG A 160 -48.10 6.27 29.99
C ARG A 160 -48.08 6.04 31.50
N GLU A 161 -46.92 5.71 32.07
CA GLU A 161 -46.77 5.55 33.53
C GLU A 161 -47.03 6.85 34.29
N LEU A 162 -46.52 7.99 33.79
CA LEU A 162 -46.82 9.32 34.34
C LEU A 162 -48.31 9.63 34.32
N ALA A 163 -49.02 9.28 33.24
CA ALA A 163 -50.46 9.47 33.16
C ALA A 163 -51.20 8.61 34.19
N ALA A 164 -50.78 7.35 34.36
CA ALA A 164 -51.35 6.46 35.37
C ALA A 164 -51.09 6.96 36.80
N LEU A 165 -49.87 7.43 37.10
CA LEU A 165 -49.53 8.03 38.39
C LEU A 165 -50.36 9.29 38.65
N ARG A 166 -50.50 10.18 37.67
CA ARG A 166 -51.34 11.38 37.82
C ARG A 166 -52.81 11.04 38.08
N GLN A 167 -53.33 10.00 37.44
CA GLN A 167 -54.69 9.54 37.71
C GLN A 167 -54.81 9.02 39.15
N HIS A 168 -53.88 8.17 39.59
CA HIS A 168 -53.84 7.64 40.94
C HIS A 168 -53.66 8.75 42.01
N ASP A 169 -52.83 9.76 41.75
CA ASP A 169 -52.68 10.94 42.59
C ASP A 169 -53.99 11.74 42.66
N GLY A 170 -54.72 11.86 41.55
CA GLY A 170 -56.05 12.48 41.52
C GLY A 170 -57.06 11.72 42.39
N GLU A 171 -57.12 10.39 42.24
CA GLU A 171 -57.99 9.51 43.04
C GLU A 171 -57.64 9.57 44.53
N THR A 172 -56.35 9.52 44.87
CA THR A 172 -55.91 9.67 46.27
C THR A 172 -56.20 11.06 46.82
N MET A 173 -56.04 12.12 46.02
CA MET A 173 -56.41 13.50 46.41
C MET A 173 -57.92 13.61 46.67
N GLU A 174 -58.76 12.97 45.85
CA GLU A 174 -60.20 12.88 46.05
C GLU A 174 -60.54 12.14 47.34
N HIS A 175 -59.93 10.97 47.57
CA HIS A 175 -60.06 10.23 48.84
C HIS A 175 -59.60 11.05 50.05
N LEU A 176 -58.55 11.86 49.91
CA LEU A 176 -58.04 12.74 50.97
C LEU A 176 -58.99 13.92 51.20
N MET A 177 -59.60 14.46 50.15
CA MET A 177 -60.67 15.46 50.25
C MET A 177 -61.88 14.90 50.99
N ASP A 178 -62.34 13.69 50.63
CA ASP A 178 -63.43 13.00 51.31
C ASP A 178 -63.10 12.74 52.78
N ALA A 179 -61.88 12.28 53.07
CA ALA A 179 -61.41 12.07 54.44
C ALA A 179 -61.37 13.40 55.21
N ARG A 180 -60.89 14.48 54.60
CA ARG A 180 -60.89 15.83 55.19
C ARG A 180 -62.29 16.38 55.40
N GLU A 181 -63.22 16.14 54.48
CA GLU A 181 -64.64 16.50 54.61
C GLU A 181 -65.26 15.76 55.81
N LYS A 182 -64.91 14.47 55.96
CA LYS A 182 -65.35 13.63 57.07
C LYS A 182 -64.74 14.08 58.40
N ILE A 183 -63.45 14.38 58.42
CA ILE A 183 -62.77 14.99 59.55
C ILE A 183 -63.40 16.35 59.87
N ARG A 184 -63.70 17.20 58.88
CA ARG A 184 -64.35 18.52 59.09
C ARG A 184 -65.74 18.35 59.68
N LYS A 185 -66.53 17.38 59.21
CA LYS A 185 -67.84 17.05 59.82
C LYS A 185 -67.68 16.59 61.27
N LEU A 186 -66.75 15.68 61.53
CA LEU A 186 -66.44 15.23 62.89
C LEU A 186 -65.88 16.38 63.75
N THR A 187 -65.09 17.28 63.18
CA THR A 187 -64.51 18.46 63.85
C THR A 187 -65.59 19.49 64.13
N GLY A 188 -66.56 19.69 63.24
CA GLY A 188 -67.74 20.52 63.48
C GLY A 188 -68.63 19.94 64.60
N MET A 189 -68.75 18.61 64.67
CA MET A 189 -69.39 17.92 65.81
C MET A 189 -68.57 18.03 67.10
N ILE A 190 -67.24 18.13 67.00
CA ILE A 190 -66.34 18.41 68.11
C ILE A 190 -66.40 19.90 68.50
N GLU A 191 -66.53 20.85 67.57
CA GLU A 191 -66.65 22.29 67.77
C GLU A 191 -68.02 22.67 68.35
N GLU A 192 -69.10 21.98 67.95
CA GLU A 192 -70.39 22.03 68.66
C GLU A 192 -70.28 21.46 70.08
N ASN A 193 -69.44 20.45 70.31
CA ASN A 193 -69.14 19.90 71.65
C ASN A 193 -68.09 20.69 72.45
N CYS A 194 -67.27 21.49 71.80
CA CYS A 194 -66.09 22.16 72.36
C CYS A 194 -66.12 23.65 72.01
N SER A 195 -67.24 24.30 72.30
CA SER A 195 -67.31 25.75 72.55
C SER A 195 -66.56 26.16 73.84
N SER A 196 -65.49 25.44 74.16
CA SER A 196 -64.52 25.84 75.15
C SER A 196 -63.14 25.39 74.69
N ARG A 197 -62.21 26.36 74.64
CA ARG A 197 -60.78 26.22 74.96
C ARG A 197 -59.79 26.19 73.78
N GLU A 198 -59.55 27.41 73.27
CA GLU A 198 -58.25 28.03 72.90
C GLU A 198 -57.09 27.22 72.26
N SER A 199 -56.68 27.72 71.08
CA SER A 199 -55.40 28.42 70.79
C SER A 199 -54.03 27.69 70.73
N SER A 200 -53.25 28.07 69.71
CA SER A 200 -51.79 28.30 69.68
C SER A 200 -50.77 27.19 69.40
N LEU A 201 -51.15 25.92 69.24
CA LEU A 201 -50.17 24.87 68.83
C LEU A 201 -50.06 24.69 67.29
N ALA A 202 -51.13 24.97 66.54
CA ALA A 202 -51.22 24.72 65.10
C ALA A 202 -50.35 25.67 64.25
N GLU A 203 -50.12 26.89 64.70
CA GLU A 203 -49.28 27.88 64.00
C GLU A 203 -47.78 27.54 64.03
N LEU A 204 -47.32 26.76 65.01
CA LEU A 204 -45.90 26.35 65.11
C LEU A 204 -45.58 25.19 64.16
N MET A 205 -46.50 24.23 64.00
CA MET A 205 -46.29 23.08 63.09
C MET A 205 -46.26 23.49 61.61
N ILE A 206 -47.06 24.48 61.22
CA ILE A 206 -47.06 25.00 59.83
C ILE A 206 -45.73 25.68 59.51
N LYS A 207 -45.19 26.46 60.45
CA LYS A 207 -43.89 27.10 60.28
C LYS A 207 -42.72 26.12 60.26
N GLU A 208 -42.81 25.02 60.99
CA GLU A 208 -41.78 23.96 60.99
C GLU A 208 -41.75 23.22 59.63
N GLU A 209 -42.92 22.94 59.05
CA GLU A 209 -43.03 22.31 57.72
C GLU A 209 -42.55 23.26 56.59
N GLU A 210 -42.85 24.55 56.66
CA GLU A 210 -42.31 25.55 55.72
C GLU A 210 -40.79 25.68 55.82
N LEU A 211 -40.22 25.53 57.01
CA LEU A 211 -38.76 25.55 57.20
C LEU A 211 -38.10 24.34 56.53
N ARG A 212 -38.71 23.16 56.70
CA ARG A 212 -38.23 21.91 56.12
C ARG A 212 -38.21 21.92 54.59
N GLN A 213 -39.26 22.46 53.97
CA GLN A 213 -39.31 22.63 52.51
C GLN A 213 -38.24 23.61 51.99
N LYS A 214 -37.93 24.65 52.76
CA LYS A 214 -36.85 25.59 52.42
C LYS A 214 -35.47 24.92 52.54
N GLU A 215 -35.26 24.07 53.53
CA GLU A 215 -34.02 23.32 53.70
C GLU A 215 -33.80 22.32 52.55
N GLU A 216 -34.84 21.63 52.10
CA GLU A 216 -34.79 20.73 50.94
C GLU A 216 -34.48 21.48 49.63
N LEU A 217 -35.09 22.65 49.42
CA LEU A 217 -34.80 23.49 48.25
C LEU A 217 -33.34 23.97 48.25
N VAL A 218 -32.83 24.40 49.40
CA VAL A 218 -31.41 24.82 49.53
C VAL A 218 -30.48 23.66 49.19
N LYS A 219 -30.82 22.43 49.59
CA LYS A 219 -30.04 21.24 49.26
C LYS A 219 -30.01 20.94 47.75
N CYS A 220 -31.17 21.00 47.07
CA CYS A 220 -31.25 20.85 45.62
C CYS A 220 -30.40 21.92 44.89
N LEU A 221 -30.49 23.18 45.32
CA LEU A 221 -29.72 24.27 44.73
C LEU A 221 -28.21 24.11 44.96
N GLN A 222 -27.78 23.55 46.10
CA GLN A 222 -26.39 23.22 46.35
C GLN A 222 -25.88 22.10 45.43
N GLU A 223 -26.68 21.06 45.21
CA GLU A 223 -26.35 19.96 44.29
C GLU A 223 -26.23 20.44 42.83
N GLU A 224 -27.15 21.29 42.37
CA GLU A 224 -27.08 21.92 41.04
C GLU A 224 -25.84 22.81 40.89
N LEU A 225 -25.50 23.60 41.90
CA LEU A 225 -24.30 24.45 41.88
C LEU A 225 -23.02 23.62 41.76
N VAL A 226 -22.95 22.48 42.44
CA VAL A 226 -21.81 21.55 42.33
C VAL A 226 -21.72 20.97 40.91
N GLN A 227 -22.85 20.55 40.32
CA GLN A 227 -22.87 20.04 38.95
C GLN A 227 -22.42 21.08 37.92
N VAL A 228 -22.87 22.34 38.05
CA VAL A 228 -22.47 23.43 37.14
C VAL A 228 -20.98 23.72 37.26
N ARG A 229 -20.44 23.73 38.48
CA ARG A 229 -18.99 23.92 38.70
C ARG A 229 -18.17 22.78 38.10
N LEU A 230 -18.64 21.53 38.22
CA LEU A 230 -17.98 20.37 37.59
C LEU A 230 -17.95 20.50 36.06
N LYS A 231 -19.10 20.77 35.43
CA LYS A 231 -19.20 20.97 33.98
C LYS A 231 -18.33 22.11 33.46
N THR A 232 -18.21 23.18 34.25
CA THR A 232 -17.37 24.33 33.91
C THR A 232 -15.89 23.95 33.97
N ALA A 233 -15.47 23.20 35.00
CA ALA A 233 -14.10 22.70 35.11
C ALA A 233 -13.72 21.73 33.97
N GLU A 234 -14.64 20.86 33.56
CA GLU A 234 -14.46 19.94 32.42
C GLU A 234 -14.31 20.71 31.10
N ALA A 235 -15.14 21.74 30.87
CA ALA A 235 -15.04 22.59 29.69
C ALA A 235 -13.71 23.37 29.65
N GLU A 236 -13.25 23.89 30.80
CA GLU A 236 -11.95 24.56 30.92
C GLU A 236 -10.76 23.64 30.67
N ALA A 237 -10.86 22.35 31.01
CA ALA A 237 -9.85 21.34 30.68
C ALA A 237 -9.79 21.11 29.16
N LEU A 238 -10.95 20.91 28.53
CA LEU A 238 -11.03 20.70 27.08
C LEU A 238 -10.52 21.91 26.27
N ILE A 239 -10.80 23.13 26.72
CA ILE A 239 -10.27 24.36 26.10
C ILE A 239 -8.73 24.40 26.18
N ARG A 240 -8.13 23.96 27.29
CA ARG A 240 -6.67 23.90 27.43
C ARG A 240 -6.05 22.89 26.46
N ASP A 241 -6.64 21.72 26.32
CA ASP A 241 -6.14 20.67 25.41
C ASP A 241 -6.23 21.12 23.94
N LEU A 242 -7.35 21.74 23.54
CA LEU A 242 -7.50 22.28 22.19
C LEU A 242 -6.49 23.40 21.89
N ARG A 243 -6.18 24.26 22.87
CA ARG A 243 -5.15 25.31 22.70
C ARG A 243 -3.76 24.72 22.50
N ALA A 244 -3.40 23.67 23.24
CA ALA A 244 -2.14 22.97 23.06
C ALA A 244 -2.03 22.36 21.65
N ARG A 245 -3.12 21.74 21.17
CA ARG A 245 -3.15 21.15 19.83
C ARG A 245 -3.00 22.18 18.70
N ILE A 246 -3.57 23.37 18.87
CA ILE A 246 -3.41 24.47 17.91
C ILE A 246 -1.94 24.91 17.84
N GLN A 247 -1.27 25.05 18.98
CA GLN A 247 0.15 25.43 19.02
C GLN A 247 1.05 24.41 18.30
N GLU A 248 0.82 23.12 18.51
CA GLU A 248 1.56 22.05 17.80
C GLU A 248 1.42 22.18 16.28
N LEU A 249 0.19 22.39 15.79
CA LEU A 249 -0.10 22.52 14.36
C LEU A 249 0.52 23.80 13.76
N GLU A 250 0.56 24.89 14.53
CA GLU A 250 1.22 26.13 14.11
C GLU A 250 2.74 25.97 13.97
N GLU A 251 3.38 25.22 14.89
CA GLU A 251 4.81 24.91 14.82
C GLU A 251 5.16 23.99 13.63
N GLU A 252 4.32 23.00 13.34
CA GLU A 252 4.45 22.14 12.16
C GLU A 252 4.35 22.94 10.86
N GLN A 253 3.36 23.84 10.74
CA GLN A 253 3.25 24.72 9.57
C GLN A 253 4.47 25.63 9.41
N LYS A 254 5.02 26.15 10.50
CA LYS A 254 6.21 27.00 10.47
C LYS A 254 7.41 26.23 9.90
N LYS A 255 7.64 24.99 10.35
CA LYS A 255 8.70 24.11 9.82
C LYS A 255 8.53 23.83 8.32
N MET A 256 7.30 23.63 7.86
CA MET A 256 7.01 23.44 6.43
C MET A 256 7.28 24.69 5.59
N ARG A 257 7.15 25.89 6.17
CA ARG A 257 7.46 27.15 5.49
C ARG A 257 8.96 27.49 5.49
N GLU A 258 9.71 27.03 6.50
CA GLU A 258 11.15 27.25 6.62
C GLU A 258 11.99 26.28 5.77
N ALA A 259 11.38 25.22 5.20
CA ALA A 259 12.00 24.38 4.19
C ALA A 259 12.19 25.18 2.87
N THR A 260 13.44 25.50 2.54
CA THR A 260 13.87 26.25 1.36
C THR A 260 13.42 25.60 0.04
N PRO A 261 13.23 26.38 -1.05
CA PRO A 261 12.76 25.85 -2.32
C PRO A 261 13.74 24.83 -2.91
N ASP A 262 13.18 23.77 -3.50
CA ASP A 262 13.87 22.54 -3.90
C ASP A 262 15.21 22.76 -4.61
N HIS A 263 16.26 22.11 -4.08
CA HIS A 263 17.61 22.02 -4.65
C HIS A 263 17.62 21.57 -6.12
N SER A 264 16.56 20.90 -6.58
CA SER A 264 16.36 20.52 -7.99
C SER A 264 16.19 21.73 -8.92
N VAL A 265 15.55 22.82 -8.47
CA VAL A 265 15.31 24.01 -9.29
C VAL A 265 16.61 24.78 -9.50
N ALA A 266 17.43 24.93 -8.45
CA ALA A 266 18.74 25.57 -8.55
C ALA A 266 19.68 24.79 -9.50
N HIS A 267 19.71 23.46 -9.39
CA HIS A 267 20.53 22.63 -10.28
C HIS A 267 20.06 22.68 -11.75
N LEU A 268 18.74 22.73 -11.99
CA LEU A 268 18.21 22.88 -13.34
C LEU A 268 18.56 24.25 -13.95
N GLN A 269 18.65 25.30 -13.13
CA GLN A 269 19.10 26.62 -13.57
C GLN A 269 20.60 26.62 -13.95
N GLU A 270 21.45 25.93 -13.20
CA GLU A 270 22.87 25.77 -13.53
C GLU A 270 23.09 24.97 -14.82
N GLU A 271 22.35 23.88 -15.02
CA GLU A 271 22.42 23.09 -16.26
C GLU A 271 21.98 23.88 -17.49
N LEU A 272 20.94 24.71 -17.35
CA LEU A 272 20.47 25.58 -18.43
C LEU A 272 21.53 26.62 -18.84
N ILE A 273 22.23 27.20 -17.88
CA ILE A 273 23.33 28.15 -18.15
C ILE A 273 24.47 27.44 -18.88
N ALA A 274 24.83 26.23 -18.46
CA ALA A 274 25.89 25.44 -19.09
C ALA A 274 25.56 24.99 -20.53
N VAL A 275 24.28 24.73 -20.83
CA VAL A 275 23.82 24.42 -22.21
C VAL A 275 23.89 25.66 -23.08
N ARG A 276 23.46 26.83 -22.59
CA ARG A 276 23.52 28.09 -23.35
C ARG A 276 24.95 28.51 -23.70
N LEU A 277 25.91 28.32 -22.79
CA LEU A 277 27.32 28.61 -23.06
C LEU A 277 27.89 27.73 -24.18
N ARG A 278 27.61 26.42 -24.14
CA ARG A 278 28.05 25.48 -25.20
C ARG A 278 27.43 25.78 -26.56
N GLU A 279 26.15 26.17 -26.60
CA GLU A 279 25.49 26.57 -27.84
C GLU A 279 26.14 27.84 -28.44
N ALA A 280 26.54 28.80 -27.59
CA ALA A 280 27.25 29.99 -28.02
C ALA A 280 28.63 29.67 -28.62
N GLU A 281 29.38 28.75 -28.00
CA GLU A 281 30.69 28.29 -28.49
C GLU A 281 30.58 27.56 -29.84
N ALA A 282 29.62 26.64 -29.99
CA ALA A 282 29.38 25.94 -31.25
C ALA A 282 28.99 26.90 -32.39
N ASN A 283 28.18 27.92 -32.08
CA ASN A 283 27.80 28.95 -33.04
C ASN A 283 28.98 29.82 -33.49
N LEU A 284 29.93 30.11 -32.60
CA LEU A 284 31.16 30.81 -32.96
C LEU A 284 32.05 29.95 -33.86
N ALA A 285 32.25 28.67 -33.53
CA ALA A 285 33.02 27.76 -34.36
C ALA A 285 32.44 27.58 -35.77
N LEU A 286 31.09 27.55 -35.89
CA LEU A 286 30.41 27.53 -37.19
C LEU A 286 30.63 28.81 -38.01
N LYS A 287 30.67 29.99 -37.35
CA LYS A 287 30.98 31.25 -38.04
C LYS A 287 32.40 31.26 -38.58
N ASP A 288 33.37 30.78 -37.81
CA ASP A 288 34.77 30.69 -38.24
C ASP A 288 34.95 29.73 -39.43
N LEU A 289 34.24 28.60 -39.41
CA LEU A 289 34.23 27.66 -40.54
C LEU A 289 33.65 28.30 -41.81
N ARG A 290 32.55 29.05 -41.71
CA ARG A 290 31.97 29.77 -42.85
C ARG A 290 32.96 30.78 -43.42
N HIS A 291 33.68 31.50 -42.56
CA HIS A 291 34.72 32.43 -42.99
C HIS A 291 35.84 31.70 -43.76
N ARG A 292 36.31 30.56 -43.23
CA ARG A 292 37.36 29.75 -43.87
C ARG A 292 36.93 29.21 -45.25
N VAL A 293 35.69 28.78 -45.38
CA VAL A 293 35.11 28.34 -46.66
C VAL A 293 35.04 29.51 -47.64
N GLN A 294 34.67 30.70 -47.19
CA GLN A 294 34.65 31.91 -48.04
C GLN A 294 36.05 32.28 -48.52
N GLU A 295 37.06 32.26 -47.63
CA GLU A 295 38.47 32.50 -47.99
C GLU A 295 38.95 31.52 -49.07
N LEU A 296 38.73 30.21 -48.88
CA LEU A 296 39.10 29.18 -49.84
C LEU A 296 38.37 29.33 -51.17
N THR A 297 37.08 29.71 -51.13
CA THR A 297 36.30 29.99 -52.33
C THR A 297 36.88 31.18 -53.10
N GLN A 298 37.27 32.26 -52.42
CA GLN A 298 37.90 33.42 -53.04
C GLN A 298 39.25 33.08 -53.68
N LEU A 299 40.08 32.30 -52.98
CA LEU A 299 41.38 31.83 -53.49
C LEU A 299 41.21 30.94 -54.73
N TRP A 300 40.23 30.03 -54.72
CA TRP A 300 39.88 29.22 -55.89
C TRP A 300 39.40 30.08 -57.07
N THR A 301 38.52 31.04 -56.82
CA THR A 301 38.00 31.93 -57.86
C THR A 301 39.12 32.74 -58.51
N LYS A 302 40.06 33.26 -57.70
CA LYS A 302 41.24 33.98 -58.17
C LYS A 302 42.17 33.09 -59.00
N HIS A 303 42.43 31.87 -58.56
CA HIS A 303 43.25 30.91 -59.30
C HIS A 303 42.64 30.55 -60.67
N VAL A 304 41.32 30.36 -60.74
CA VAL A 304 40.60 30.12 -62.00
C VAL A 304 40.70 31.35 -62.93
N GLN A 305 40.68 32.56 -62.37
CA GLN A 305 40.80 33.81 -63.12
C GLN A 305 42.23 34.01 -63.66
N ASP A 306 43.25 33.71 -62.87
CA ASP A 306 44.68 33.77 -63.27
C ASP A 306 44.98 32.73 -64.38
N GLN A 307 44.43 31.51 -64.28
CA GLN A 307 44.53 30.47 -65.33
C GLN A 307 43.84 30.86 -66.65
N HIS A 308 42.79 31.69 -66.60
CA HIS A 308 42.14 32.22 -67.80
C HIS A 308 42.88 33.44 -68.39
N GLY A 309 43.60 34.20 -67.57
CA GLY A 309 44.47 35.30 -68.02
C GLY A 309 45.67 34.81 -68.83
N ASP A 310 46.34 33.76 -68.35
CA ASP A 310 47.56 33.22 -68.98
C ASP A 310 47.29 32.53 -70.33
N LYS A 311 46.10 31.93 -70.49
CA LYS A 311 45.66 31.34 -71.78
C LYS A 311 45.32 32.39 -72.85
N ASN A 312 45.06 33.64 -72.46
CA ASN A 312 44.66 34.70 -73.39
C ASN A 312 45.86 35.55 -73.87
N GLU A 313 46.98 35.59 -73.13
CA GLU A 313 48.23 36.21 -73.59
C GLU A 313 49.07 35.28 -74.48
N ALA A 314 49.04 33.96 -74.25
CA ALA A 314 49.77 32.98 -75.07
C ALA A 314 49.19 32.81 -76.50
N ALA A 315 47.97 33.29 -76.77
CA ALA A 315 47.31 33.16 -78.08
C ALA A 315 47.66 34.27 -79.08
N LYS A 316 48.50 35.26 -78.73
CA LYS A 316 48.87 36.39 -79.61
C LYS A 316 50.31 36.38 -80.14
N ALA A 317 51.13 35.40 -79.77
CA ALA A 317 52.51 35.33 -80.23
C ALA A 317 52.90 33.89 -80.60
N ASP A 318 52.55 33.45 -81.81
CA ASP A 318 53.56 32.85 -82.69
C ASP A 318 53.02 32.59 -84.11
N ALA A 319 53.53 33.36 -85.05
CA ALA A 319 53.43 33.09 -86.48
C ALA A 319 54.81 33.35 -87.09
N THR A 320 55.72 32.37 -87.02
CA THR A 320 56.79 32.17 -88.03
C THR A 320 57.63 30.89 -87.79
N SER A 321 57.61 30.03 -88.81
CA SER A 321 58.70 29.17 -89.33
C SER A 321 59.46 28.15 -88.45
N THR A 322 59.15 26.86 -88.69
CA THR A 322 60.01 25.71 -89.10
C THR A 322 61.32 25.35 -88.34
N PRO A 323 61.83 24.10 -88.45
CA PRO A 323 61.71 23.10 -87.40
C PRO A 323 63.08 22.70 -86.80
N SER A 324 63.12 22.27 -85.54
CA SER A 324 64.28 21.55 -85.02
C SER A 324 63.90 20.53 -83.95
N LYS A 325 64.37 19.31 -84.19
CA LYS A 325 64.28 18.11 -83.34
C LYS A 325 64.99 18.32 -82.00
N LYS A 326 64.37 19.11 -81.12
CA LYS A 326 64.62 19.18 -79.66
C LYS A 326 63.32 19.49 -78.90
N LEU A 327 62.20 19.16 -79.52
CA LEU A 327 60.84 19.32 -79.00
C LEU A 327 60.27 18.01 -78.45
N GLY A 328 61.12 17.02 -78.15
CA GLY A 328 60.72 15.77 -77.48
C GLY A 328 60.90 15.81 -75.96
N LEU A 329 61.76 16.70 -75.45
CA LEU A 329 62.06 16.82 -74.01
C LEU A 329 61.36 18.01 -73.33
N PHE A 330 60.80 18.94 -74.10
CA PHE A 330 60.09 20.13 -73.55
C PHE A 330 58.58 19.91 -73.43
N TRP A 331 57.96 19.11 -74.30
CA TRP A 331 56.55 18.71 -74.15
C TRP A 331 56.37 17.60 -73.10
N ASP A 332 57.38 16.75 -72.90
CA ASP A 332 57.42 15.77 -71.81
C ASP A 332 57.46 16.46 -70.44
N ARG A 333 58.19 17.58 -70.34
CA ARG A 333 58.22 18.42 -69.13
C ARG A 333 56.90 19.15 -68.86
N SER A 334 56.12 19.47 -69.89
CA SER A 334 54.76 20.02 -69.75
C SER A 334 53.74 18.95 -69.36
N GLY A 335 53.89 17.71 -69.86
CA GLY A 335 53.09 16.56 -69.47
C GLY A 335 53.39 16.10 -68.05
N ASP A 336 54.67 16.10 -67.65
CA ASP A 336 55.10 15.78 -66.29
C ASP A 336 54.74 16.89 -65.30
N ALA A 337 54.82 18.17 -65.70
CA ALA A 337 54.28 19.27 -64.90
C ALA A 337 52.76 19.15 -64.71
N ALA A 338 52.02 18.81 -65.75
CA ALA A 338 50.56 18.60 -65.66
C ALA A 338 50.20 17.37 -64.80
N LYS A 339 50.97 16.26 -64.90
CA LYS A 339 50.81 15.09 -64.03
C LYS A 339 51.13 15.42 -62.57
N LEU A 340 52.22 16.15 -62.30
CA LEU A 340 52.57 16.59 -60.95
C LEU A 340 51.51 17.55 -60.39
N GLU A 341 50.89 18.37 -61.24
CA GLU A 341 49.78 19.26 -60.86
C GLU A 341 48.48 18.47 -60.59
N GLU A 342 48.20 17.42 -61.37
CA GLU A 342 47.09 16.49 -61.13
C GLU A 342 47.29 15.66 -59.85
N GLU A 343 48.50 15.16 -59.60
CA GLU A 343 48.90 14.50 -58.35
C GLU A 343 48.82 15.46 -57.15
N LEU A 344 49.21 16.73 -57.32
CA LEU A 344 49.05 17.76 -56.29
C LEU A 344 47.58 18.07 -56.01
N MET A 345 46.72 18.11 -57.03
CA MET A 345 45.29 18.38 -56.87
C MET A 345 44.57 17.19 -56.26
N THR A 346 44.90 15.97 -56.66
CA THR A 346 44.36 14.75 -56.05
C THR A 346 44.81 14.62 -54.60
N THR A 347 46.08 14.86 -54.28
CA THR A 347 46.56 14.85 -52.88
C THR A 347 45.88 15.92 -52.04
N LYS A 348 45.68 17.14 -52.55
CA LYS A 348 44.90 18.18 -51.87
C LYS A 348 43.45 17.76 -51.64
N LEU A 349 42.79 17.13 -52.61
CA LEU A 349 41.43 16.63 -52.44
C LEU A 349 41.36 15.55 -51.34
N HIS A 350 42.31 14.61 -51.32
CA HIS A 350 42.40 13.60 -50.26
C HIS A 350 42.68 14.24 -48.89
N GLU A 351 43.56 15.24 -48.81
CA GLU A 351 43.82 15.99 -47.58
C GLU A 351 42.57 16.72 -47.10
N THR A 352 41.83 17.39 -47.99
CA THR A 352 40.58 18.06 -47.62
C THR A 352 39.49 17.07 -47.17
N ALA A 353 39.41 15.90 -47.79
CA ALA A 353 38.48 14.83 -47.39
C ALA A 353 38.84 14.29 -46.00
N ALA A 354 40.12 13.98 -45.76
CA ALA A 354 40.60 13.54 -44.44
C ALA A 354 40.37 14.60 -43.34
N VAL A 355 40.54 15.89 -43.66
CA VAL A 355 40.25 16.99 -42.72
C VAL A 355 38.74 17.11 -42.44
N ALA A 356 37.88 16.85 -43.43
CA ALA A 356 36.43 16.83 -43.23
C ALA A 356 36.01 15.65 -42.34
N GLU A 357 36.52 14.44 -42.61
CA GLU A 357 36.31 13.25 -41.78
C GLU A 357 36.79 13.46 -40.35
N LEU A 358 37.97 14.08 -40.16
CA LEU A 358 38.49 14.41 -38.82
C LEU A 358 37.57 15.37 -38.06
N LYS A 359 36.96 16.35 -38.76
CA LYS A 359 36.02 17.29 -38.13
C LYS A 359 34.70 16.62 -37.77
N GLU A 360 34.17 15.75 -38.63
CA GLU A 360 32.98 14.95 -38.34
C GLU A 360 33.21 14.04 -37.13
N ALA A 361 34.37 13.36 -37.09
CA ALA A 361 34.76 12.54 -35.95
C ALA A 361 34.88 13.36 -34.65
N ARG A 362 35.46 14.57 -34.70
CA ARG A 362 35.54 15.47 -33.53
C ARG A 362 34.18 15.93 -33.04
N LEU A 363 33.26 16.27 -33.93
CA LEU A 363 31.88 16.60 -33.55
C LEU A 363 31.20 15.40 -32.91
N LYS A 364 31.40 14.20 -33.46
CA LYS A 364 30.85 12.97 -32.89
C LYS A 364 31.41 12.68 -31.50
N VAL A 365 32.71 12.89 -31.28
CA VAL A 365 33.33 12.76 -29.96
C VAL A 365 32.70 13.74 -28.98
N MET A 366 32.51 15.00 -29.36
CA MET A 366 31.90 16.00 -28.49
C MET A 366 30.42 15.67 -28.15
N GLU A 367 29.65 15.18 -29.13
CA GLU A 367 28.28 14.67 -28.88
C GLU A 367 28.28 13.49 -27.90
N LEU A 368 29.21 12.56 -28.04
CA LEU A 368 29.31 11.41 -27.14
C LEU A 368 29.77 11.83 -25.74
N GLU A 369 30.73 12.74 -25.61
CA GLU A 369 31.18 13.30 -24.33
C GLU A 369 30.03 14.00 -23.60
N THR A 370 29.22 14.78 -24.32
CA THR A 370 28.04 15.42 -23.73
C THR A 370 26.95 14.43 -23.34
N ALA A 371 26.69 13.41 -24.15
CA ALA A 371 25.77 12.34 -23.80
C ALA A 371 26.23 11.58 -22.54
N VAL A 372 27.54 11.28 -22.44
CA VAL A 372 28.15 10.64 -21.26
C VAL A 372 28.02 11.54 -20.03
N GLN A 373 28.29 12.84 -20.16
CA GLN A 373 28.17 13.78 -19.04
C GLN A 373 26.73 13.87 -18.53
N VAL A 374 25.75 13.97 -19.42
CA VAL A 374 24.32 14.01 -19.06
C VAL A 374 23.90 12.70 -18.39
N SER A 375 24.27 11.56 -18.96
CA SER A 375 23.98 10.25 -18.39
C SER A 375 24.62 10.08 -16.99
N THR A 376 25.86 10.56 -16.81
CA THR A 376 26.55 10.53 -15.53
C THR A 376 25.85 11.39 -14.49
N ASN A 377 25.42 12.60 -14.84
CA ASN A 377 24.67 13.48 -13.94
C ASN A 377 23.31 12.88 -13.58
N GLN A 378 22.61 12.28 -14.54
CA GLN A 378 21.35 11.58 -14.30
C GLN A 378 21.54 10.41 -13.34
N MET A 379 22.60 9.62 -13.51
CA MET A 379 22.92 8.50 -12.62
C MET A 379 23.21 8.99 -11.20
N LYS A 380 23.97 10.09 -11.03
CA LYS A 380 24.21 10.70 -9.72
C LYS A 380 22.93 11.16 -9.02
N ARG A 381 22.00 11.78 -9.76
CA ARG A 381 20.68 12.17 -9.21
C ARG A 381 19.89 10.96 -8.72
N GLN A 382 19.90 9.89 -9.52
CA GLN A 382 19.24 8.63 -9.15
C GLN A 382 19.91 7.96 -7.95
N GLU A 383 21.24 8.02 -7.84
CA GLU A 383 21.98 7.54 -6.67
C GLU A 383 21.63 8.31 -5.40
N GLU A 384 21.53 9.64 -5.47
CA GLU A 384 21.11 10.48 -4.35
C GLU A 384 19.66 10.22 -3.93
N GLU A 385 18.74 10.07 -4.89
CA GLU A 385 17.35 9.71 -4.63
C GLU A 385 17.24 8.33 -3.98
N ASN A 386 17.95 7.33 -4.51
CA ASN A 386 18.02 6.00 -3.91
C ASN A 386 18.56 6.04 -2.47
N LYS A 387 19.59 6.86 -2.21
CA LYS A 387 20.13 7.04 -0.87
C LYS A 387 19.09 7.65 0.09
N ARG A 388 18.36 8.69 -0.35
CA ARG A 388 17.27 9.29 0.45
C ARG A 388 16.14 8.30 0.72
N LEU A 389 15.75 7.50 -0.28
CA LEU A 389 14.75 6.46 -0.12
C LEU A 389 15.22 5.37 0.86
N GLN A 390 16.50 5.00 0.82
CA GLN A 390 17.07 4.05 1.77
C GLN A 390 17.06 4.60 3.21
N GLU A 391 17.46 5.86 3.41
CA GLU A 391 17.40 6.51 4.73
C GLU A 391 15.95 6.62 5.24
N ALA A 392 14.98 6.92 4.37
CA ALA A 392 13.56 6.92 4.71
C ALA A 392 13.03 5.52 5.06
N LEU A 393 13.51 4.48 4.37
CA LEU A 393 13.17 3.09 4.68
C LEU A 393 13.73 2.68 6.05
N ASP A 394 14.99 2.97 6.33
CA ASP A 394 15.66 2.60 7.59
C ASP A 394 14.98 3.30 8.78
N THR A 395 14.59 4.57 8.64
CA THR A 395 13.84 5.29 9.67
C THR A 395 12.43 4.72 9.87
N ALA A 396 11.72 4.39 8.80
CA ALA A 396 10.43 3.71 8.89
C ALA A 396 10.56 2.34 9.58
N GLU A 397 11.57 1.53 9.24
CA GLU A 397 11.84 0.26 9.91
C GLU A 397 12.12 0.44 11.41
N ALA A 398 12.90 1.46 11.78
CA ALA A 398 13.16 1.77 13.19
C ALA A 398 11.85 2.10 13.93
N THR A 399 10.97 2.92 13.35
CA THR A 399 9.67 3.23 13.96
C THR A 399 8.80 1.97 14.11
N ILE A 400 8.75 1.10 13.10
CA ILE A 400 8.02 -0.17 13.17
C ILE A 400 8.54 -1.03 14.33
N ARG A 401 9.86 -1.16 14.49
CA ARG A 401 10.45 -1.93 15.60
C ARG A 401 10.07 -1.35 16.96
N THR A 402 10.06 -0.01 17.11
CA THR A 402 9.62 0.62 18.36
C THR A 402 8.16 0.37 18.67
N MET A 403 7.27 0.49 17.67
CA MET A 403 5.84 0.21 17.81
C MET A 403 5.57 -1.27 18.15
N GLN A 404 6.33 -2.20 17.57
CA GLN A 404 6.25 -3.62 17.90
C GLN A 404 6.65 -3.90 19.36
N SER A 405 7.69 -3.23 19.86
CA SER A 405 8.08 -3.32 21.28
C SER A 405 6.97 -2.80 22.19
N GLN A 406 6.42 -1.62 21.89
CA GLN A 406 5.31 -1.04 22.66
C GLN A 406 4.08 -1.95 22.67
N LEU A 407 3.72 -2.54 21.52
CA LEU A 407 2.64 -3.51 21.42
C LEU A 407 2.90 -4.73 22.31
N GLY A 408 4.14 -5.22 22.36
CA GLY A 408 4.56 -6.30 23.26
C GLY A 408 4.35 -5.94 24.74
N ASP A 409 4.75 -4.74 25.15
CA ASP A 409 4.59 -4.27 26.52
C ASP A 409 3.12 -4.07 26.90
N HIS A 410 2.30 -3.53 25.99
CA HIS A 410 0.85 -3.41 26.21
C HIS A 410 0.17 -4.78 26.32
N LYS A 411 0.59 -5.77 25.53
CA LYS A 411 0.08 -7.14 25.65
C LYS A 411 0.41 -7.76 27.01
N ARG A 412 1.65 -7.58 27.51
CA ARG A 412 2.05 -8.05 28.84
C ARG A 412 1.23 -7.39 29.94
N LYS A 413 1.07 -6.07 29.89
CA LYS A 413 0.21 -5.33 30.84
C LYS A 413 -1.24 -5.82 30.82
N TYR A 414 -1.78 -6.12 29.65
CA TYR A 414 -3.12 -6.66 29.51
C TYR A 414 -3.24 -8.04 30.15
N THR A 415 -2.30 -8.95 29.89
CA THR A 415 -2.31 -10.29 30.50
C THR A 415 -2.19 -10.23 32.01
N ASP A 416 -1.39 -9.30 32.53
CA ASP A 416 -1.23 -9.09 33.98
C ASP A 416 -2.54 -8.60 34.60
N LEU A 417 -3.18 -7.59 34.02
CA LEU A 417 -4.49 -7.09 34.48
C LEU A 417 -5.59 -8.15 34.38
N GLU A 418 -5.58 -8.96 33.32
CA GLU A 418 -6.54 -10.06 33.16
C GLU A 418 -6.34 -11.11 34.27
N SER A 419 -5.10 -11.43 34.63
CA SER A 419 -4.79 -12.35 35.72
C SER A 419 -5.23 -11.80 37.08
N GLN A 420 -4.97 -10.51 37.35
CA GLN A 420 -5.40 -9.83 38.58
C GLN A 420 -6.93 -9.83 38.70
N MET A 421 -7.66 -9.50 37.63
CA MET A 421 -9.12 -9.55 37.63
C MET A 421 -9.64 -10.97 37.91
N LYS A 422 -9.00 -12.01 37.36
CA LYS A 422 -9.39 -13.40 37.64
C LYS A 422 -9.16 -13.77 39.11
N GLU A 423 -8.04 -13.34 39.68
CA GLU A 423 -7.71 -13.53 41.09
C GLU A 423 -8.72 -12.81 42.01
N GLU A 424 -9.03 -11.54 41.73
CA GLU A 424 -10.03 -10.77 42.49
C GLU A 424 -11.41 -11.41 42.45
N LYS A 425 -11.84 -11.90 41.28
CA LYS A 425 -13.10 -12.64 41.13
C LYS A 425 -13.09 -13.93 41.95
N MET A 426 -11.98 -14.66 41.97
CA MET A 426 -11.83 -15.87 42.80
C MET A 426 -11.90 -15.53 44.29
N LEU A 427 -11.17 -14.51 44.74
CA LEU A 427 -11.19 -14.05 46.14
C LEU A 427 -12.57 -13.55 46.57
N ALA A 428 -13.32 -12.88 45.69
CA ALA A 428 -14.70 -12.49 45.96
C ALA A 428 -15.60 -13.71 46.19
N ARG A 429 -15.48 -14.76 45.34
CA ARG A 429 -16.22 -16.01 45.51
C ARG A 429 -15.85 -16.75 46.79
N ILE A 430 -14.58 -16.79 47.16
CA ILE A 430 -14.14 -17.40 48.42
C ILE A 430 -14.79 -16.67 49.62
N ARG A 431 -14.74 -15.34 49.65
CA ARG A 431 -15.38 -14.54 50.71
C ARG A 431 -16.90 -14.75 50.78
N GLU A 432 -17.56 -14.90 49.64
CA GLU A 432 -18.99 -15.20 49.58
C GLU A 432 -19.30 -16.60 50.13
N ALA A 433 -18.50 -17.60 49.76
CA ALA A 433 -18.60 -18.96 50.27
C ALA A 433 -18.36 -19.02 51.79
N GLU A 434 -17.35 -18.32 52.30
CA GLU A 434 -17.08 -18.21 53.75
C GLU A 434 -18.25 -17.59 54.51
N LYS A 435 -18.84 -16.51 53.98
CA LYS A 435 -20.04 -15.89 54.55
C LYS A 435 -21.24 -16.84 54.54
N SER A 436 -21.45 -17.55 53.44
CA SER A 436 -22.53 -18.54 53.31
C SER A 436 -22.35 -19.69 54.30
N GLN A 437 -21.12 -20.19 54.47
CA GLN A 437 -20.79 -21.21 55.47
C GLN A 437 -21.07 -20.70 56.90
N SER A 438 -20.62 -19.49 57.25
CA SER A 438 -20.88 -18.91 58.56
C SER A 438 -22.38 -18.73 58.84
N LEU A 439 -23.15 -18.31 57.84
CA LEU A 439 -24.62 -18.24 57.93
C LEU A 439 -25.23 -19.62 58.16
N ALA A 440 -24.75 -20.66 57.47
CA ALA A 440 -25.23 -22.03 57.66
C ALA A 440 -24.92 -22.56 59.07
N GLU A 441 -23.72 -22.31 59.59
CA GLU A 441 -23.32 -22.68 60.96
C GLU A 441 -24.19 -21.96 62.02
N LEU A 442 -24.44 -20.67 61.84
CA LEU A 442 -25.32 -19.90 62.73
C LEU A 442 -26.77 -20.41 62.67
N THR A 443 -27.27 -20.69 61.46
CA THR A 443 -28.62 -21.23 61.26
C THR A 443 -28.76 -22.59 61.94
N GLN A 444 -27.78 -23.49 61.79
CA GLN A 444 -27.76 -24.78 62.47
C GLN A 444 -27.77 -24.62 64.00
N LYS A 445 -27.03 -23.63 64.51
CA LYS A 445 -26.99 -23.34 65.95
C LYS A 445 -28.30 -22.76 66.46
N ILE A 446 -28.95 -21.89 65.70
CA ILE A 446 -30.30 -21.38 65.99
C ILE A 446 -31.28 -22.55 66.04
N SER A 447 -31.32 -23.41 65.03
CA SER A 447 -32.21 -24.58 65.01
C SER A 447 -31.95 -25.54 66.17
N SER A 448 -30.69 -25.75 66.57
CA SER A 448 -30.36 -26.55 67.75
C SER A 448 -30.86 -25.92 69.05
N LEU A 449 -30.76 -24.60 69.18
CA LEU A 449 -31.29 -23.87 70.35
C LEU A 449 -32.82 -23.87 70.37
N GLU A 450 -33.47 -23.71 69.22
CA GLU A 450 -34.93 -23.79 69.07
C GLU A 450 -35.44 -25.18 69.47
N PHE A 451 -34.79 -26.24 68.99
CA PHE A 451 -35.11 -27.62 69.39
C PHE A 451 -34.98 -27.81 70.91
N LYS A 452 -33.87 -27.36 71.49
CA LYS A 452 -33.65 -27.46 72.94
C LYS A 452 -34.66 -26.64 73.75
N ASN A 453 -35.09 -25.49 73.22
CA ASN A 453 -36.12 -24.67 73.84
C ASN A 453 -37.49 -25.37 73.78
N GLN A 454 -37.83 -25.99 72.67
CA GLN A 454 -39.03 -26.84 72.55
C GLN A 454 -38.98 -28.01 73.53
N GLU A 455 -37.85 -28.70 73.66
CA GLU A 455 -37.64 -29.80 74.62
C GLU A 455 -37.84 -29.33 76.06
N LEU A 456 -37.32 -28.17 76.44
CA LEU A 456 -37.53 -27.60 77.78
C LEU A 456 -38.99 -27.17 78.02
N VAL A 457 -39.66 -26.62 77.00
CA VAL A 457 -41.08 -26.27 77.09
C VAL A 457 -41.93 -27.52 77.27
N THR A 458 -41.69 -28.58 76.50
CA THR A 458 -42.42 -29.85 76.64
C THR A 458 -42.12 -30.53 77.97
N GLU A 459 -40.87 -30.52 78.46
CA GLU A 459 -40.54 -30.99 79.82
C GLU A 459 -41.27 -30.18 80.90
N GLY A 460 -41.36 -28.85 80.73
CA GLY A 460 -42.09 -27.96 81.62
C GLY A 460 -43.61 -28.22 81.61
N GLU A 461 -44.18 -28.48 80.44
CA GLU A 461 -45.59 -28.87 80.27
C GLU A 461 -45.86 -30.25 80.88
N VAL A 462 -45.01 -31.24 80.63
CA VAL A 462 -45.10 -32.58 81.25
C VAL A 462 -44.95 -32.49 82.77
N SER A 463 -44.10 -31.60 83.29
CA SER A 463 -43.98 -31.38 84.74
C SER A 463 -45.23 -30.71 85.33
N ARG A 464 -45.88 -29.79 84.60
CA ARG A 464 -47.16 -29.18 85.01
C ARG A 464 -48.32 -30.17 84.95
N VAL A 465 -48.38 -30.99 83.90
CA VAL A 465 -49.40 -32.05 83.75
C VAL A 465 -49.16 -33.16 84.77
N GLY A 466 -47.92 -33.54 85.04
CA GLY A 466 -47.56 -34.47 86.11
C GLY A 466 -47.94 -33.97 87.50
N GLY A 467 -47.89 -32.66 87.74
CA GLY A 467 -48.42 -32.04 88.97
C GLY A 467 -49.95 -32.07 89.06
N SER A 468 -50.65 -31.92 87.93
CA SER A 468 -52.12 -32.01 87.83
C SER A 468 -52.63 -33.45 87.96
N ASP A 469 -51.97 -34.42 87.32
CA ASP A 469 -52.32 -35.83 87.41
C ASP A 469 -51.93 -36.42 88.77
N SER A 470 -50.89 -35.91 89.43
CA SER A 470 -50.55 -36.28 90.82
C SER A 470 -51.67 -35.92 91.81
N ASP A 471 -52.48 -34.90 91.55
CA ASP A 471 -53.63 -34.52 92.39
C ASP A 471 -54.95 -35.20 91.97
N GLN A 472 -55.03 -35.71 90.74
CA GLN A 472 -56.18 -36.48 90.26
C GLN A 472 -56.06 -37.98 90.59
N VAL A 473 -54.85 -38.53 90.66
CA VAL A 473 -54.62 -39.96 90.97
C VAL A 473 -55.19 -40.38 92.34
N PRO A 474 -55.00 -39.63 93.46
CA PRO A 474 -55.62 -39.97 94.75
C PRO A 474 -57.15 -39.84 94.72
N ARG A 475 -57.67 -38.81 94.05
CA ARG A 475 -59.13 -38.57 93.97
C ARG A 475 -59.86 -39.60 93.12
N LEU A 476 -59.22 -40.10 92.06
CA LEU A 476 -59.74 -41.20 91.24
C LEU A 476 -59.62 -42.54 91.97
N GLN A 477 -58.59 -42.72 92.81
CA GLN A 477 -58.49 -43.89 93.70
C GLN A 477 -59.57 -43.90 94.78
N ASP A 478 -59.86 -42.74 95.41
CA ASP A 478 -60.94 -42.60 96.40
C ASP A 478 -62.33 -42.83 95.76
N LYS A 479 -62.56 -42.31 94.54
CA LYS A 479 -63.81 -42.53 93.79
C LYS A 479 -64.01 -44.00 93.40
N ILE A 480 -62.93 -44.71 93.06
CA ILE A 480 -62.96 -46.16 92.78
C ILE A 480 -63.21 -46.96 94.07
N ALA A 481 -62.74 -46.49 95.23
CA ALA A 481 -63.02 -47.12 96.52
C ALA A 481 -64.51 -46.96 96.93
N GLU A 482 -65.10 -45.77 96.73
CA GLU A 482 -66.53 -45.54 96.98
C GLU A 482 -67.42 -46.40 96.07
N LEU A 483 -67.12 -46.48 94.76
CA LEU A 483 -67.88 -47.31 93.81
C LEU A 483 -67.70 -48.82 93.97
N LYS A 484 -66.73 -49.27 94.77
CA LYS A 484 -66.60 -50.69 95.17
C LYS A 484 -67.30 -51.00 96.50
N SER A 485 -67.81 -49.98 97.18
CA SER A 485 -68.50 -50.09 98.49
C SER A 485 -70.02 -49.92 98.42
N GLU A 486 -70.55 -49.56 97.25
CA GLU A 486 -71.95 -49.79 96.82
C GLU A 486 -72.05 -51.07 96.01
#